data_AF-A0A1Y6CPA5-F1
#
_entry.id   AF-A0A1Y6CPA5-F1
#
_cell.length_a   1.000
_cell.length_b   1.000
_cell.length_c   1.000
_cell.angle_alpha   90.00
_cell.angle_beta   90.00
_cell.angle_gamma   90.00
#
_symmetry.space_group_name_H-M   'P 1'
#
loop_
_entity.id
_entity.type
_entity.pdbx_description
1 polymer ?
#
loop_
_entity_poly.entity_id
_entity_poly.type
_entity_poly.pdbx_seq_one_letter_code
_entity_poly.pdbx_strand_id
1 'polypeptide(L)'
;MPVPGDTYSSLTLIREVGSVKHGRNNVKVWLCQCTCGRQLDVNQASLVKGEVPACKVCRRGPCVICGSEIENESFSVKRNTCSEECRKEQARRKSLKAYSKKVLKAPAHNREIYQRRLENDPAHNKERYARMKEREKDLSQEARDAIRTKRNRDSNNWRRLWLEEIKEKDPKKYQEWLRSSRKRRNEHYKKKELLSFMALSEKLKSKVKGDQDENDVTESR
;
A
#
# COMPACT_ATOMS: atom_id res chain seq x y z
N MET A 1 21.30 47.21 -21.72
CA MET A 1 22.06 46.16 -21.00
C MET A 1 21.51 46.08 -19.58
N PRO A 2 21.45 44.90 -18.95
CA PRO A 2 21.00 44.79 -17.57
C PRO A 2 21.93 45.57 -16.64
N VAL A 3 21.34 46.26 -15.66
CA VAL A 3 22.08 46.99 -14.60
C VAL A 3 21.64 46.51 -13.22
N PRO A 4 22.49 46.66 -12.19
CA PRO A 4 22.07 46.44 -10.80
C PRO A 4 20.80 47.22 -10.45
N GLY A 5 19.85 46.56 -9.80
CA GLY A 5 18.53 47.11 -9.47
C GLY A 5 17.43 46.78 -10.48
N ASP A 6 17.77 46.36 -11.71
CA ASP A 6 16.77 45.92 -12.67
C ASP A 6 16.00 44.70 -12.15
N THR A 7 14.71 44.64 -12.47
CA THR A 7 13.85 43.52 -12.13
C THR A 7 13.46 42.72 -13.37
N TYR A 8 13.60 41.41 -13.30
CA TYR A 8 13.21 40.45 -14.33
C TYR A 8 12.30 39.40 -13.69
N SER A 9 11.02 39.41 -14.03
CA SER A 9 10.01 38.55 -13.37
C SER A 9 10.03 38.76 -11.84
N SER A 10 10.41 37.74 -11.05
CA SER A 10 10.52 37.82 -9.59
C SER A 10 11.98 37.92 -9.10
N LEU A 11 12.90 38.31 -9.98
CA LEU A 11 14.33 38.42 -9.69
C LEU A 11 14.80 39.88 -9.80
N THR A 12 15.54 40.34 -8.80
CA THR A 12 16.24 41.64 -8.81
C THR A 12 17.73 41.43 -9.00
N LEU A 13 18.36 42.15 -9.93
CA LEU A 13 19.80 42.04 -10.19
C LEU A 13 20.58 42.74 -9.07
N ILE A 14 21.52 42.02 -8.44
CA ILE A 14 22.40 42.57 -7.41
C ILE A 14 23.70 43.05 -8.04
N ARG A 15 24.41 42.16 -8.75
CA ARG A 15 25.72 42.46 -9.36
C ARG A 15 26.11 41.43 -10.42
N GLU A 16 27.01 41.82 -11.31
CA GLU A 16 27.70 40.88 -12.22
C GLU A 16 28.71 40.04 -11.41
N VAL A 17 28.73 38.72 -11.64
CA VAL A 17 29.60 37.76 -10.91
C VAL A 17 30.72 37.24 -11.81
N GLY A 18 30.54 37.32 -13.13
CA GLY A 18 31.53 36.88 -14.10
C GLY A 18 30.89 36.57 -15.44
N SER A 19 31.56 35.73 -16.23
CA SER A 19 31.02 35.23 -17.50
C SER A 19 31.28 33.74 -17.66
N VAL A 20 30.36 33.06 -18.35
CA VAL A 20 30.47 31.64 -18.69
C VAL A 20 30.48 31.48 -20.20
N LYS A 21 31.27 30.52 -20.70
CA LYS A 21 31.32 30.21 -22.13
C LYS A 21 30.08 29.43 -22.54
N HIS A 22 29.33 29.95 -23.51
CA HIS A 22 28.17 29.31 -24.11
C HIS A 22 28.40 29.19 -25.62
N GLY A 23 28.86 28.01 -26.05
CA GLY A 23 29.30 27.79 -27.43
C GLY A 23 30.53 28.64 -27.77
N ARG A 24 30.40 29.54 -28.75
CA ARG A 24 31.45 30.48 -29.16
C ARG A 24 31.40 31.82 -28.40
N ASN A 25 30.36 32.07 -27.62
CA ASN A 25 30.13 33.36 -26.98
C ASN A 25 30.39 33.30 -25.48
N ASN A 26 30.81 34.41 -24.89
CA ASN A 26 30.85 34.58 -23.43
C ASN A 26 29.57 35.27 -22.97
N VAL A 27 28.83 34.62 -22.07
CA VAL A 27 27.58 35.15 -21.52
C VAL A 27 27.84 35.58 -20.08
N LYS A 28 27.51 36.84 -19.77
CA LYS A 28 27.62 37.38 -18.41
C LYS A 28 26.70 36.63 -17.46
N VAL A 29 27.14 36.45 -16.22
CA VAL A 29 26.37 35.84 -15.12
C VAL A 29 26.12 36.89 -14.06
N TRP A 30 24.87 36.97 -13.63
CA TRP A 30 24.39 37.92 -12.64
C TRP A 30 23.96 37.18 -11.38
N LEU A 31 24.32 37.74 -10.23
CA LEU A 31 23.77 37.37 -8.94
C LEU A 31 22.42 38.06 -8.84
N CYS A 32 21.35 37.28 -8.73
CA CYS A 32 19.99 37.77 -8.60
C CYS A 32 19.41 37.41 -7.23
N GLN A 33 18.58 38.28 -6.68
CA GLN A 33 17.76 38.00 -5.50
C GLN A 33 16.31 37.78 -5.90
N CYS A 34 15.74 36.65 -5.51
CA CYS A 34 14.32 36.39 -5.67
C CYS A 34 13.51 37.17 -4.63
N THR A 35 12.24 37.45 -4.93
CA THR A 35 11.29 38.08 -3.98
C THR A 35 11.16 37.34 -2.65
N CYS A 36 11.44 36.03 -2.60
CA CYS A 36 11.48 35.26 -1.35
C CYS A 36 12.80 35.43 -0.55
N GLY A 37 13.70 36.31 -0.98
CA GLY A 37 15.00 36.57 -0.35
C GLY A 37 16.15 35.69 -0.81
N ARG A 38 15.90 34.55 -1.46
CA ARG A 38 16.93 33.61 -1.92
C ARG A 38 17.73 34.16 -3.09
N GLN A 39 19.03 33.88 -3.12
CA GLN A 39 19.91 34.32 -4.20
C GLN A 39 20.24 33.18 -5.15
N LEU A 40 20.47 33.51 -6.42
CA LEU A 40 20.89 32.56 -7.45
C LEU A 40 21.67 33.25 -8.55
N ASP A 41 22.62 32.51 -9.12
CA ASP A 41 23.35 32.94 -10.30
C ASP A 41 22.57 32.59 -11.56
N VAL A 42 22.32 33.59 -12.41
CA VAL A 42 21.61 33.42 -13.67
C VAL A 42 22.41 34.06 -14.79
N ASN A 43 22.58 33.32 -15.88
CA ASN A 43 23.20 33.89 -17.07
C ASN A 43 22.27 34.96 -17.69
N GLN A 44 22.86 36.00 -18.25
CA GLN A 44 22.16 37.15 -18.81
C GLN A 44 21.19 36.75 -19.92
N ALA A 45 21.54 35.76 -20.74
CA ALA A 45 20.68 35.31 -21.83
C ALA A 45 19.37 34.70 -21.31
N SER A 46 19.42 33.84 -20.29
CA SER A 46 18.27 33.21 -19.65
C SER A 46 17.45 34.21 -18.83
N LEU A 47 18.07 35.26 -18.26
CA LEU A 47 17.36 36.37 -17.63
C LEU A 47 16.52 37.15 -18.64
N VAL A 48 17.15 37.63 -19.72
CA VAL A 48 16.48 38.43 -20.75
C VAL A 48 15.39 37.62 -21.46
N LYS A 49 15.59 36.32 -21.67
CA LYS A 49 14.58 35.41 -22.24
C LYS A 49 13.47 35.00 -21.25
N GLY A 50 13.63 35.25 -19.95
CA GLY A 50 12.67 34.83 -18.93
C GLY A 50 12.64 33.32 -18.65
N GLU A 51 13.69 32.57 -18.99
CA GLU A 51 13.77 31.11 -18.75
C GLU A 51 13.89 30.76 -17.25
N VAL A 52 14.37 31.74 -16.46
CA VAL A 52 14.52 31.66 -15.01
C VAL A 52 13.74 32.82 -14.37
N PRO A 53 12.42 32.65 -14.15
CA PRO A 53 11.57 33.73 -13.64
C PRO A 53 11.66 33.95 -12.12
N ALA A 54 12.15 32.96 -11.37
CA ALA A 54 12.26 32.99 -9.91
C ALA A 54 13.29 31.94 -9.41
N CYS A 55 13.55 31.92 -8.11
CA CYS A 55 14.42 30.91 -7.50
C CYS A 55 13.86 29.48 -7.66
N LYS A 56 14.72 28.47 -7.48
CA LYS A 56 14.34 27.06 -7.66
C LYS A 56 13.14 26.64 -6.80
N VAL A 57 13.00 27.20 -5.60
CA VAL A 57 11.92 26.88 -4.66
C VAL A 57 10.59 27.48 -5.11
N CYS A 58 10.56 28.79 -5.37
CA CYS A 58 9.35 29.47 -5.85
C CYS A 58 8.81 28.88 -7.15
N ARG A 59 9.68 28.35 -8.03
CA ARG A 59 9.28 27.72 -9.30
C ARG A 59 8.58 26.37 -9.16
N ARG A 60 8.70 25.67 -8.02
CA ARG A 60 8.10 24.33 -7.84
C ARG A 60 6.65 24.38 -7.38
N GLY A 61 6.30 25.39 -6.59
CA GLY A 61 5.05 25.42 -5.84
C GLY A 61 5.02 24.37 -4.70
N PRO A 62 3.85 24.20 -4.05
CA PRO A 62 3.69 23.23 -2.97
C PRO A 62 3.72 21.79 -3.49
N CYS A 63 3.99 20.86 -2.58
CA CYS A 63 4.00 19.42 -2.85
C CYS A 63 2.63 18.95 -3.35
N VAL A 64 2.60 18.28 -4.50
CA VAL A 64 1.34 17.78 -5.10
C VAL A 64 0.69 16.61 -4.36
N ILE A 65 1.34 16.10 -3.30
CA ILE A 65 0.88 14.95 -2.53
C ILE A 65 0.32 15.37 -1.17
N CYS A 66 1.07 16.19 -0.43
CA CYS A 66 0.70 16.63 0.92
C CYS A 66 0.44 18.13 1.06
N GLY A 67 0.72 18.94 0.02
CA GLY A 67 0.53 20.40 0.06
C GLY A 67 1.64 21.20 0.76
N SER A 68 2.63 20.53 1.39
CA SER A 68 3.71 21.24 2.08
C SER A 68 4.63 21.99 1.11
N GLU A 69 5.28 23.05 1.59
CA GLU A 69 6.29 23.76 0.82
C GLU A 69 7.52 22.89 0.53
N ILE A 70 8.19 23.13 -0.60
CA ILE A 70 9.39 22.38 -1.04
C ILE A 70 10.60 23.31 -0.98
N GLU A 71 11.13 23.48 0.22
CA GLU A 71 12.23 24.41 0.48
C GLU A 71 13.61 23.88 0.09
N ASN A 72 13.74 22.57 -0.10
CA ASN A 72 15.01 21.93 -0.38
C ASN A 72 15.57 22.37 -1.74
N GLU A 73 16.69 23.09 -1.71
CA GLU A 73 17.31 23.67 -2.90
C GLU A 73 18.06 22.64 -3.76
N SER A 74 18.49 21.52 -3.15
CA SER A 74 19.19 20.44 -3.85
C SER A 74 18.31 19.72 -4.87
N PHE A 75 16.98 19.80 -4.71
CA PHE A 75 16.06 19.17 -5.64
C PHE A 75 16.11 19.83 -7.02
N SER A 76 15.72 19.11 -8.06
CA SER A 76 15.51 19.72 -9.38
C SER A 76 14.26 20.60 -9.37
N VAL A 77 14.21 21.66 -10.18
CA VAL A 77 13.00 22.48 -10.40
C VAL A 77 11.84 21.63 -10.93
N LYS A 78 12.13 20.50 -11.61
CA LYS A 78 11.11 19.57 -12.11
C LYS A 78 10.46 18.71 -11.01
N ARG A 79 11.08 18.62 -9.83
CA ARG A 79 10.53 17.83 -8.72
C ARG A 79 9.42 18.64 -8.06
N ASN A 80 8.23 18.04 -7.95
CA ASN A 80 7.04 18.65 -7.34
C ASN A 80 6.57 17.89 -6.08
N THR A 81 7.47 17.14 -5.45
CA THR A 81 7.22 16.38 -4.21
C THR A 81 8.27 16.71 -3.15
N CYS A 82 7.84 16.95 -1.91
CA CYS A 82 8.73 17.36 -0.81
C CYS A 82 9.61 16.23 -0.26
N SER A 83 9.17 14.98 -0.31
CA SER A 83 9.88 13.84 0.28
C SER A 83 9.91 12.62 -0.63
N GLU A 84 10.66 11.59 -0.22
CA GLU A 84 10.71 10.31 -0.93
C GLU A 84 9.43 9.50 -0.79
N GLU A 85 8.76 9.59 0.35
CA GLU A 85 7.43 9.04 0.59
C GLU A 85 6.42 9.67 -0.37
N CYS A 86 6.44 11.00 -0.50
CA CYS A 86 5.58 11.71 -1.45
C CYS A 86 5.90 11.31 -2.90
N ARG A 87 7.17 11.13 -3.27
CA ARG A 87 7.56 10.66 -4.60
C ARG A 87 7.02 9.26 -4.88
N LYS A 88 7.16 8.33 -3.93
CA LYS A 88 6.61 6.97 -4.02
C LYS A 88 5.09 6.98 -4.14
N GLU A 89 4.42 7.83 -3.37
CA GLU A 89 2.96 7.98 -3.42
C GLU A 89 2.49 8.57 -4.75
N GLN A 90 3.17 9.58 -5.30
CA GLN A 90 2.89 10.12 -6.62
C GLN A 90 3.00 9.04 -7.71
N ALA A 91 4.07 8.24 -7.66
CA ALA A 91 4.26 7.12 -8.58
C ALA A 91 3.15 6.08 -8.43
N ARG A 92 2.76 5.74 -7.19
CA ARG A 92 1.65 4.83 -6.90
C ARG A 92 0.32 5.33 -7.50
N ARG A 93 -0.02 6.62 -7.29
CA ARG A 93 -1.23 7.24 -7.86
C ARG A 93 -1.25 7.18 -9.38
N LYS A 94 -0.11 7.47 -10.03
CA LYS A 94 0.03 7.38 -11.49
C LYS A 94 -0.20 5.95 -11.98
N SER A 95 0.43 4.96 -11.34
CA SER A 95 0.27 3.55 -11.68
C SER A 95 -1.16 3.06 -11.48
N LEU A 96 -1.83 3.46 -10.40
CA LEU A 96 -3.23 3.13 -10.14
C LEU A 96 -4.16 3.74 -11.18
N LYS A 97 -3.95 5.01 -11.56
CA LYS A 97 -4.74 5.66 -12.62
C LYS A 97 -4.58 4.91 -13.95
N ALA A 98 -3.35 4.55 -14.31
CA ALA A 98 -3.08 3.78 -15.53
C ALA A 98 -3.74 2.40 -15.49
N TYR A 99 -3.64 1.70 -14.35
CA TYR A 99 -4.26 0.39 -14.16
C TYR A 99 -5.79 0.45 -14.20
N SER A 100 -6.40 1.41 -13.51
CA SER A 100 -7.85 1.64 -13.55
C SER A 100 -8.33 1.85 -14.99
N LYS A 101 -7.63 2.67 -15.78
CA LYS A 101 -7.92 2.86 -17.21
C LYS A 101 -7.82 1.56 -18.01
N LYS A 102 -6.88 0.66 -17.69
CA LYS A 102 -6.77 -0.66 -18.34
C LYS A 102 -7.95 -1.55 -17.98
N VAL A 103 -8.32 -1.64 -16.70
CA VAL A 103 -9.43 -2.49 -16.24
C VAL A 103 -10.78 -1.98 -16.76
N LEU A 104 -10.98 -0.66 -16.84
CA LEU A 104 -12.19 -0.09 -17.45
C LEU A 104 -12.34 -0.45 -18.93
N LYS A 105 -11.22 -0.48 -19.67
CA LYS A 105 -11.23 -0.88 -21.09
C LYS A 105 -11.39 -2.39 -21.29
N ALA A 106 -10.89 -3.18 -20.36
CA ALA A 106 -10.94 -4.64 -20.41
C ALA A 106 -11.35 -5.18 -19.02
N PRO A 107 -12.65 -5.30 -18.73
CA PRO A 107 -13.13 -5.72 -17.41
C PRO A 107 -12.61 -7.10 -16.97
N ALA A 108 -12.36 -8.00 -17.93
CA ALA A 108 -11.79 -9.33 -17.69
C ALA A 108 -10.26 -9.35 -17.51
N HIS A 109 -9.56 -8.22 -17.66
CA HIS A 109 -8.10 -8.12 -17.66
C HIS A 109 -7.42 -8.88 -16.51
N ASN A 110 -7.95 -8.73 -15.29
CA ASN A 110 -7.37 -9.38 -14.11
C ASN A 110 -7.58 -10.89 -14.11
N ARG A 111 -8.76 -11.34 -14.57
CA ARG A 111 -9.10 -12.76 -14.64
C ARG A 111 -8.22 -13.46 -15.67
N GLU A 112 -8.05 -12.86 -16.83
CA GLU A 112 -7.21 -13.39 -17.92
C GLU A 112 -5.73 -13.44 -17.54
N ILE A 113 -5.20 -12.37 -16.94
CA ILE A 113 -3.81 -12.38 -16.45
C ILE A 113 -3.63 -13.45 -15.36
N TYR A 114 -4.61 -13.63 -14.50
CA TYR A 114 -4.55 -14.67 -13.47
C TYR A 114 -4.58 -16.08 -14.07
N GLN A 115 -5.46 -16.34 -15.05
CA GLN A 115 -5.50 -17.62 -15.78
C GLN A 115 -4.16 -17.91 -16.46
N ARG A 116 -3.60 -16.94 -17.19
CA ARG A 116 -2.29 -17.09 -17.83
C ARG A 116 -1.16 -17.40 -16.84
N ARG A 117 -1.22 -16.83 -15.63
CA ARG A 117 -0.24 -17.18 -14.57
C ARG A 117 -0.37 -18.63 -14.13
N LEU A 118 -1.60 -19.15 -14.01
CA LEU A 118 -1.82 -20.55 -13.64
C LEU A 118 -1.45 -21.51 -14.76
N GLU A 119 -1.64 -21.12 -16.02
CA GLU A 119 -1.17 -21.90 -17.18
C GLU A 119 0.35 -22.00 -17.20
N ASN A 120 1.05 -20.88 -16.96
CA ASN A 120 2.51 -20.85 -16.93
C ASN A 120 3.11 -21.49 -15.67
N ASP A 121 2.42 -21.37 -14.54
CA ASP A 121 2.83 -21.89 -13.24
C ASP A 121 1.59 -22.45 -12.51
N PRO A 122 1.28 -23.75 -12.71
CA PRO A 122 0.16 -24.40 -12.03
C PRO A 122 0.31 -24.41 -10.50
N ALA A 123 1.55 -24.31 -9.99
CA ALA A 123 1.84 -24.28 -8.56
C ALA A 123 1.71 -22.87 -7.96
N HIS A 124 1.49 -21.82 -8.77
CA HIS A 124 1.51 -20.41 -8.37
C HIS A 124 0.76 -20.12 -7.07
N ASN A 125 -0.47 -20.64 -6.95
CA ASN A 125 -1.30 -20.42 -5.76
C ASN A 125 -0.73 -21.11 -4.52
N LYS A 126 -0.26 -22.35 -4.67
CA LYS A 126 0.34 -23.15 -3.58
C LYS A 126 1.58 -22.45 -3.05
N GLU A 127 2.46 -22.01 -3.93
CA GLU A 127 3.67 -21.29 -3.55
C GLU A 127 3.37 -19.92 -2.96
N ARG A 128 2.45 -19.16 -3.55
CA ARG A 128 2.02 -17.86 -3.01
C ARG A 128 1.49 -18.00 -1.59
N TYR A 129 0.74 -19.06 -1.32
CA TYR A 129 0.24 -19.39 0.01
C TYR A 129 1.37 -19.79 0.97
N ALA A 130 2.33 -20.59 0.52
CA ALA A 130 3.52 -20.95 1.32
C ALA A 130 4.34 -19.70 1.70
N ARG A 131 4.68 -18.83 0.73
CA ARG A 131 5.38 -17.56 0.97
C ARG A 131 4.61 -16.62 1.90
N MET A 132 3.28 -16.66 1.86
CA MET A 132 2.45 -15.91 2.79
C MET A 132 2.58 -16.45 4.21
N LYS A 133 2.47 -17.78 4.40
CA LYS A 133 2.65 -18.40 5.72
C LYS A 133 4.03 -18.16 6.30
N GLU A 134 5.07 -18.20 5.47
CA GLU A 134 6.44 -17.95 5.93
C GLU A 134 6.57 -16.55 6.53
N ARG A 135 6.10 -15.53 5.81
CA ARG A 135 6.10 -14.14 6.30
C ARG A 135 5.29 -13.94 7.58
N GLU A 136 4.26 -14.75 7.81
CA GLU A 136 3.47 -14.66 9.04
C GLU A 136 4.18 -15.28 10.25
N LYS A 137 5.16 -16.16 10.05
CA LYS A 137 5.94 -16.72 11.17
C LYS A 137 6.73 -15.65 11.91
N ASP A 138 7.22 -14.64 11.20
CA ASP A 138 8.02 -13.57 11.81
C ASP A 138 7.16 -12.50 12.50
N LEU A 139 5.83 -12.57 12.37
CA LEU A 139 4.91 -11.61 12.97
C LEU A 139 4.56 -11.98 14.40
N SER A 140 4.27 -10.95 15.21
CA SER A 140 3.66 -11.12 16.53
C SER A 140 2.29 -11.79 16.43
N GLN A 141 1.86 -12.40 17.54
CA GLN A 141 0.56 -13.06 17.59
C GLN A 141 -0.60 -12.09 17.28
N GLU A 142 -0.54 -10.86 17.83
CA GLU A 142 -1.51 -9.81 17.55
C GLU A 142 -1.58 -9.44 16.05
N ALA A 143 -0.42 -9.31 15.39
CA ALA A 143 -0.36 -9.02 13.96
C ALA A 143 -0.94 -10.16 13.11
N ARG A 144 -0.66 -11.42 13.47
CA ARG A 144 -1.28 -12.59 12.82
C ARG A 144 -2.80 -12.60 13.00
N ASP A 145 -3.27 -12.22 14.19
CA ASP A 145 -4.69 -12.19 14.52
C ASP A 145 -5.44 -11.09 13.78
N ALA A 146 -4.82 -9.91 13.64
CA ALA A 146 -5.33 -8.83 12.81
C ALA A 146 -5.44 -9.26 11.33
N ILE A 147 -4.42 -9.94 10.79
CA ILE A 147 -4.43 -10.46 9.41
C ILE A 147 -5.55 -11.50 9.24
N ARG A 148 -5.64 -12.45 10.15
CA ARG A 148 -6.67 -13.51 10.15
C ARG A 148 -8.07 -12.91 10.22
N THR A 149 -8.30 -11.96 11.11
CA THR A 149 -9.58 -11.25 11.26
C THR A 149 -9.96 -10.53 9.97
N LYS A 150 -9.03 -9.80 9.37
CA LYS A 150 -9.24 -9.12 8.09
C LYS A 150 -9.61 -10.11 6.98
N ARG A 151 -8.88 -11.22 6.84
CA ARG A 151 -9.18 -12.26 5.84
C ARG A 151 -10.54 -12.90 6.04
N ASN A 152 -10.90 -13.19 7.29
CA ASN A 152 -12.21 -13.75 7.62
C ASN A 152 -13.33 -12.77 7.24
N ARG A 153 -13.16 -11.48 7.53
CA ARG A 153 -14.10 -10.43 7.13
C ARG A 153 -14.25 -10.36 5.61
N ASP A 154 -13.14 -10.31 4.88
CA ASP A 154 -13.15 -10.21 3.41
C ASP A 154 -13.79 -11.46 2.78
N SER A 155 -13.48 -12.65 3.30
CA SER A 155 -14.08 -13.93 2.88
C SER A 155 -15.59 -13.98 3.16
N ASN A 156 -16.02 -13.51 4.32
CA ASN A 156 -17.44 -13.45 4.68
C ASN A 156 -18.19 -12.45 3.79
N ASN A 157 -17.61 -11.28 3.51
CA ASN A 157 -18.23 -10.29 2.64
C ASN A 157 -18.34 -10.81 1.20
N TRP A 158 -17.28 -11.42 0.67
CA TRP A 158 -17.31 -12.06 -0.65
C TRP A 158 -18.38 -13.15 -0.71
N ARG A 159 -18.46 -14.02 0.31
CA ARG A 159 -19.48 -15.06 0.38
C ARG A 159 -20.88 -14.47 0.43
N ARG A 160 -21.11 -13.41 1.21
CA ARG A 160 -22.41 -12.73 1.29
C ARG A 160 -22.85 -12.21 -0.08
N LEU A 161 -21.99 -11.45 -0.76
CA LEU A 161 -22.27 -10.90 -2.08
C LEU A 161 -22.53 -12.00 -3.12
N TRP A 162 -21.70 -13.06 -3.10
CA TRP A 162 -21.90 -14.22 -3.96
C TRP A 162 -23.23 -14.91 -3.68
N LEU A 163 -23.63 -15.04 -2.40
CA LEU A 163 -24.91 -15.65 -2.03
C LEU A 163 -26.11 -14.81 -2.49
N GLU A 164 -26.03 -13.49 -2.38
CA GLU A 164 -27.04 -12.55 -2.90
C GLU A 164 -27.18 -12.73 -4.42
N GLU A 165 -26.06 -12.73 -5.14
CA GLU A 165 -26.02 -12.91 -6.59
C GLU A 165 -26.60 -14.27 -7.03
N ILE A 166 -26.19 -15.39 -6.41
CA ILE A 166 -26.73 -16.70 -6.79
C ILE A 166 -28.21 -16.83 -6.40
N LYS A 167 -28.65 -16.21 -5.30
CA LYS A 167 -30.05 -16.28 -4.87
C LYS A 167 -30.96 -15.65 -5.92
N GLU A 168 -30.49 -14.56 -6.54
CA GLU A 168 -31.18 -13.87 -7.61
C GLU A 168 -31.06 -14.62 -8.96
N LYS A 169 -29.84 -15.00 -9.35
CA LYS A 169 -29.57 -15.56 -10.69
C LYS A 169 -29.86 -17.05 -10.82
N ASP A 170 -29.69 -17.82 -9.75
CA ASP A 170 -29.83 -19.28 -9.74
C ASP A 170 -30.37 -19.78 -8.38
N PRO A 171 -31.69 -19.64 -8.14
CA PRO A 171 -32.31 -20.05 -6.88
C PRO A 171 -32.12 -21.53 -6.54
N LYS A 172 -32.01 -22.41 -7.55
CA LYS A 172 -31.79 -23.85 -7.33
C LYS A 172 -30.42 -24.10 -6.71
N LYS A 173 -29.37 -23.50 -7.29
CA LYS A 173 -28.01 -23.58 -6.74
C LYS A 173 -27.90 -22.96 -5.34
N TYR A 174 -28.63 -21.89 -5.08
CA TYR A 174 -28.73 -21.33 -3.73
C TYR A 174 -29.33 -22.32 -2.72
N GLN A 175 -30.39 -23.05 -3.10
CA GLN A 175 -31.01 -24.07 -2.24
C GLN A 175 -30.07 -25.26 -1.98
N GLU A 176 -29.35 -25.72 -3.00
CA GLU A 176 -28.33 -26.77 -2.84
C GLU A 176 -27.22 -26.34 -1.88
N TRP A 177 -26.76 -25.10 -2.00
CA TRP A 177 -25.80 -24.52 -1.07
C TRP A 177 -26.36 -24.46 0.36
N LEU A 178 -27.63 -24.07 0.55
CA LEU A 178 -28.28 -24.04 1.86
C LEU A 178 -28.33 -25.43 2.50
N ARG A 179 -28.75 -26.45 1.73
CA ARG A 179 -28.79 -27.85 2.18
C ARG A 179 -27.40 -28.32 2.62
N SER A 180 -26.40 -28.10 1.76
CA SER A 180 -25.00 -28.48 2.03
C SER A 180 -24.40 -27.73 3.22
N SER A 181 -24.79 -26.47 3.43
CA SER A 181 -24.32 -25.65 4.55
C SER A 181 -24.98 -26.02 5.87
N ARG A 182 -26.27 -26.38 5.85
CA ARG A 182 -26.97 -26.94 7.02
C ARG A 182 -26.36 -28.27 7.42
N LYS A 183 -26.11 -29.17 6.46
CA LYS A 183 -25.45 -30.47 6.71
C LYS A 183 -24.10 -30.29 7.41
N ARG A 184 -23.20 -29.49 6.84
CA ARG A 184 -21.88 -29.19 7.43
C ARG A 184 -21.97 -28.59 8.83
N ARG A 185 -22.94 -27.71 9.06
CA ARG A 185 -23.16 -27.09 10.37
C ARG A 185 -23.61 -28.13 11.41
N ASN A 186 -24.55 -28.99 11.04
CA ASN A 186 -25.02 -30.05 11.92
C ASN A 186 -23.88 -31.04 12.24
N GLU A 187 -23.07 -31.42 11.25
CA GLU A 187 -21.86 -32.24 11.46
C GLU A 187 -20.86 -31.56 12.40
N HIS A 188 -20.63 -30.25 12.26
CA HIS A 188 -19.77 -29.50 13.15
C HIS A 188 -20.25 -29.52 14.61
N TYR A 189 -21.55 -29.27 14.84
CA TYR A 189 -22.11 -29.30 16.20
C TYR A 189 -22.11 -30.71 16.80
N LYS A 190 -22.44 -31.74 16.03
CA LYS A 190 -22.32 -33.15 16.46
C LYS A 190 -20.89 -33.50 16.86
N LYS A 191 -19.91 -33.07 16.07
CA LYS A 191 -18.49 -33.27 16.40
C LYS A 191 -18.09 -32.52 17.67
N LYS A 192 -18.58 -31.30 17.86
CA LYS A 192 -18.29 -30.49 19.06
C LYS A 192 -18.91 -31.13 20.31
N GLU A 193 -20.12 -31.63 20.20
CA GLU A 193 -20.81 -32.38 21.27
C GLU A 193 -20.04 -33.67 21.62
N LEU A 194 -19.63 -34.44 20.61
CA LEU A 194 -18.78 -35.61 20.80
C LEU A 194 -17.46 -35.27 21.52
N LEU A 195 -16.77 -34.21 21.10
CA LEU A 195 -15.54 -33.75 21.75
C LEU A 195 -15.78 -33.31 23.20
N SER A 196 -16.89 -32.63 23.47
CA SER A 196 -17.28 -32.25 24.82
C SER A 196 -17.55 -33.48 25.70
N PHE A 197 -18.25 -34.48 25.14
CA PHE A 197 -18.51 -35.75 25.82
C PHE A 197 -17.21 -36.51 26.11
N MET A 198 -16.30 -36.61 25.14
CA MET A 198 -14.98 -37.23 25.32
C MET A 198 -14.18 -36.54 26.44
N ALA A 199 -14.16 -35.20 26.46
CA ALA A 199 -13.47 -34.44 27.51
C ALA A 199 -14.08 -34.65 28.90
N LEU A 200 -15.40 -34.79 29.00
CA LEU A 200 -16.08 -35.12 30.26
C LEU A 200 -15.76 -36.55 30.72
N SER A 201 -15.76 -37.51 29.79
CA SER A 201 -15.38 -38.90 30.07
C SER A 201 -13.93 -39.01 30.55
N GLU A 202 -12.99 -38.27 29.98
CA GLU A 202 -11.59 -38.25 30.43
C GLU A 202 -11.46 -37.69 31.85
N LYS A 203 -12.18 -36.61 32.16
CA LYS A 203 -12.21 -36.03 33.51
C LYS A 203 -12.79 -36.99 34.57
N LEU A 204 -13.83 -37.75 34.20
CA LEU A 204 -14.40 -38.75 35.10
C LEU A 204 -13.42 -39.90 35.35
N LYS A 205 -12.74 -40.39 34.31
CA LYS A 205 -11.70 -41.43 34.45
C LYS A 205 -10.53 -40.99 35.31
N SER A 206 -10.06 -39.74 35.18
CA SER A 206 -9.00 -39.21 36.05
C SER A 206 -9.44 -39.06 37.50
N LYS A 207 -10.73 -38.77 37.74
CA LYS A 207 -11.28 -38.66 39.10
C LYS A 207 -11.41 -40.03 39.78
N VAL A 208 -11.96 -41.01 39.08
CA VAL A 208 -12.08 -42.39 39.60
C VAL A 208 -10.70 -42.99 39.91
N LYS A 209 -9.68 -42.69 39.10
CA LYS A 209 -8.31 -43.15 39.36
C LYS A 209 -7.70 -42.50 40.61
N GLY A 210 -7.91 -41.20 40.82
CA GLY A 210 -7.49 -40.52 42.05
C GLY A 210 -8.21 -41.03 43.31
N ASP A 211 -9.51 -41.31 43.21
CA ASP A 211 -10.31 -41.83 44.33
C ASP A 211 -9.94 -43.31 44.66
N GLN A 212 -9.43 -44.08 43.69
CA GLN A 212 -8.89 -45.44 43.91
C GLN A 212 -7.51 -45.41 44.55
N ASP A 213 -6.63 -44.50 44.10
CA ASP A 213 -5.29 -44.34 44.67
C ASP A 213 -5.34 -43.82 46.14
N GLU A 214 -6.36 -43.02 46.52
CA GLU A 214 -6.58 -42.58 47.92
C GLU A 214 -7.17 -43.67 48.84
N ASN A 215 -8.01 -44.57 48.32
CA ASN A 215 -8.56 -45.69 49.09
C ASN A 215 -7.50 -46.79 49.35
N ASP A 216 -6.61 -47.07 48.40
CA ASP A 216 -5.51 -48.05 48.58
C ASP A 216 -4.50 -47.63 49.67
N VAL A 217 -4.33 -46.31 49.88
CA VAL A 217 -3.46 -45.75 50.93
C VAL A 217 -4.09 -45.80 52.32
N THR A 218 -5.43 -45.82 52.42
CA THR A 218 -6.15 -45.84 53.71
C THR A 218 -6.42 -47.26 54.22
N GLU A 219 -6.46 -48.27 53.36
CA GLU A 219 -6.61 -49.69 53.74
C GLU A 219 -5.28 -50.38 54.15
N SER A 220 -4.15 -49.71 53.93
CA SER A 220 -2.79 -50.21 54.24
C SER A 220 -2.25 -49.76 55.60
N ARG A 221 -3.10 -49.29 56.53
CA ARG A 221 -2.68 -48.67 57.81
C ARG A 221 -3.31 -49.30 59.04
#